data_AF-A0A353CAA0-F1
#
_entry.id   AF-A0A353CAA0-F1
#
_cell.length_a   1.000
_cell.length_b   1.000
_cell.length_c   1.000
_cell.angle_alpha   90.00
_cell.angle_beta   90.00
_cell.angle_gamma   90.00
#
_symmetry.space_group_name_H-M   'P 1'
#
loop_
_entity.id
_entity.type
_entity.pdbx_description
1 polymer ?
#
loop_
_entity_poly.entity_id
_entity_poly.type
_entity_poly.pdbx_seq_one_letter_code
_entity_poly.pdbx_strand_id
1 'polypeptide(L)'
;MEHLVVLAFVFLNLFMVLGAVDLFYFHIWKYRLHTRVESRYEHKLHMAFAFLMVPVAYLLFYQDFGGWALWAGVAAVAAALGTELLDVFSENDSRASLGGLSTAEYALHVVLTILKVAAFAFIFASKPTAAWSLSSPLVLGSYGFMGEIIALKVMIGSIAVGILHLVLLDRRIAALSCKSLSEIVDCKGFSCCEP
;
A
#
# COMPACT_ATOMS: atom_id res chain seq x y z
N MET A 1 -16.62 -20.90 -6.85
CA MET A 1 -16.46 -19.69 -6.02
C MET A 1 -15.22 -19.78 -5.14
N GLU A 2 -14.93 -20.93 -4.50
CA GLU A 2 -13.72 -21.12 -3.69
C GLU A 2 -12.40 -20.80 -4.44
N HIS A 3 -12.26 -21.21 -5.69
CA HIS A 3 -11.07 -20.90 -6.50
C HIS A 3 -10.86 -19.39 -6.72
N LEU A 4 -11.93 -18.59 -6.81
CA LEU A 4 -11.82 -17.14 -6.94
C LEU A 4 -11.30 -16.51 -5.65
N VAL A 5 -11.77 -16.99 -4.50
CA VAL A 5 -11.25 -16.56 -3.18
C VAL A 5 -9.76 -16.88 -3.07
N VAL A 6 -9.35 -18.09 -3.44
CA VAL A 6 -7.93 -18.49 -3.45
C VAL A 6 -7.10 -17.56 -4.35
N LEU A 7 -7.56 -17.29 -5.57
CA LEU A 7 -6.88 -16.36 -6.47
C LEU A 7 -6.80 -14.96 -5.85
N ALA A 8 -7.88 -14.46 -5.25
CA ALA A 8 -7.87 -13.16 -4.60
C ALA A 8 -6.76 -13.05 -3.52
N PHE A 9 -6.60 -14.08 -2.68
CA PHE A 9 -5.53 -14.13 -1.68
C PHE A 9 -4.13 -14.26 -2.29
N VAL A 10 -3.95 -15.05 -3.35
CA VAL A 10 -2.65 -15.17 -4.04
C VAL A 10 -2.22 -13.81 -4.59
N PHE A 11 -3.10 -13.14 -5.32
CA PHE A 11 -2.83 -11.83 -5.91
C PHE A 11 -2.59 -10.76 -4.84
N LEU A 12 -3.35 -10.79 -3.73
CA LEU A 12 -3.13 -9.90 -2.59
C LEU A 12 -1.75 -10.12 -1.95
N ASN A 13 -1.32 -11.37 -1.74
CA ASN A 13 0.00 -11.64 -1.17
C ASN A 13 1.14 -11.19 -2.10
N LEU A 14 1.00 -11.45 -3.41
CA LEU A 14 2.00 -10.99 -4.39
C LEU A 14 2.11 -9.46 -4.41
N PHE A 15 0.97 -8.77 -4.34
CA PHE A 15 0.92 -7.31 -4.19
C PHE A 15 1.67 -6.86 -2.92
N MET A 16 1.44 -7.49 -1.77
CA MET A 16 2.12 -7.13 -0.52
C MET A 16 3.64 -7.32 -0.60
N VAL A 17 4.10 -8.44 -1.16
CA VAL A 17 5.54 -8.73 -1.29
C VAL A 17 6.23 -7.73 -2.22
N LEU A 18 5.64 -7.46 -3.38
CA LEU A 18 6.21 -6.50 -4.32
C LEU A 18 6.07 -5.05 -3.85
N GLY A 19 5.00 -4.71 -3.13
CA GLY A 19 4.81 -3.37 -2.55
C GLY A 19 5.85 -3.07 -1.48
N ALA A 20 6.33 -4.08 -0.76
CA ALA A 20 7.47 -3.93 0.13
C ALA A 20 8.77 -3.58 -0.62
N VAL A 21 8.95 -4.11 -1.85
CA VAL A 21 10.09 -3.71 -2.70
C VAL A 21 9.97 -2.23 -3.05
N ASP A 22 8.79 -1.77 -3.47
CA ASP A 22 8.57 -0.36 -3.77
C ASP A 22 8.93 0.57 -2.59
N LEU A 23 8.34 0.28 -1.42
CA LEU A 23 8.58 1.03 -0.20
C LEU A 23 10.05 1.02 0.26
N PHE A 24 10.64 -0.17 0.42
CA PHE A 24 11.96 -0.26 1.05
C PHE A 24 13.09 0.03 0.06
N TYR A 25 12.99 -0.47 -1.18
CA TYR A 25 14.04 -0.30 -2.17
C TYR A 25 13.94 1.05 -2.87
N PHE A 26 12.82 1.38 -3.51
CA PHE A 26 12.72 2.62 -4.28
C PHE A 26 12.55 3.85 -3.38
N HIS A 27 11.56 3.83 -2.48
CA HIS A 27 11.21 5.00 -1.67
C HIS A 27 12.24 5.33 -0.60
N ILE A 28 12.66 4.32 0.18
CA ILE A 28 13.53 4.55 1.34
C ILE A 28 15.00 4.51 0.96
N TRP A 29 15.48 3.45 0.29
CA TRP A 29 16.91 3.25 0.08
C TRP A 29 17.46 3.98 -1.16
N LYS A 30 16.91 3.71 -2.34
CA LYS A 30 17.45 4.17 -3.62
C LYS A 30 17.23 5.66 -3.86
N TYR A 31 15.99 6.13 -3.77
CA TYR A 31 15.65 7.53 -4.06
C TYR A 31 15.56 8.43 -2.83
N ARG A 32 15.47 7.82 -1.64
CA ARG A 32 15.38 8.50 -0.35
C ARG A 32 14.32 9.59 -0.36
N LEU A 33 13.13 9.28 -0.87
CA LEU A 33 12.06 10.26 -1.11
C LEU A 33 11.65 11.01 0.16
N HIS A 34 11.77 10.36 1.32
CA HIS A 34 11.52 10.97 2.62
C HIS A 34 12.43 12.18 2.93
N THR A 35 13.61 12.29 2.31
CA THR A 35 14.50 13.44 2.47
C THR A 35 14.19 14.58 1.50
N ARG A 36 13.26 14.37 0.58
CA ARG A 36 12.93 15.30 -0.51
C ARG A 36 11.64 16.05 -0.19
N VAL A 37 11.63 17.35 -0.45
CA VAL A 37 10.48 18.20 -0.10
C VAL A 37 9.34 18.00 -1.09
N GLU A 38 9.67 17.73 -2.35
CA GLU A 38 8.78 17.43 -3.46
C GLU A 38 7.97 16.15 -3.21
N SER A 39 8.56 15.12 -2.59
CA SER A 39 7.89 13.83 -2.34
C SER A 39 6.99 13.82 -1.09
N ARG A 40 6.80 14.96 -0.41
CA ARG A 40 5.97 15.02 0.81
C ARG A 40 4.49 14.77 0.55
N TYR A 41 3.99 15.14 -0.63
CA TYR A 41 2.59 14.90 -0.97
C TYR A 41 2.34 13.41 -1.22
N GLU A 42 3.19 12.78 -2.02
CA GLU A 42 3.22 11.33 -2.21
C GLU A 42 3.27 10.57 -0.88
N HIS A 43 4.15 10.95 0.06
CA HIS A 43 4.20 10.30 1.37
C HIS A 43 2.87 10.36 2.14
N LYS A 44 2.08 11.43 1.98
CA LYS A 44 0.73 11.52 2.58
C LYS A 44 -0.25 10.60 1.86
N LEU A 45 -0.15 10.48 0.54
CA LEU A 45 -0.99 9.58 -0.24
C LEU A 45 -0.68 8.13 0.11
N HIS A 46 0.59 7.75 0.22
CA HIS A 46 1.01 6.41 0.65
C HIS A 46 0.54 6.09 2.08
N MET A 47 0.64 7.06 2.99
CA MET A 47 0.08 6.94 4.34
C MET A 47 -1.44 6.70 4.29
N ALA A 48 -2.18 7.51 3.52
CA ALA A 48 -3.63 7.41 3.39
C ALA A 48 -4.03 6.07 2.78
N PHE A 49 -3.38 5.64 1.70
CA PHE A 49 -3.58 4.36 1.06
C PHE A 49 -3.32 3.21 2.03
N ALA A 50 -2.21 3.24 2.76
CA ALA A 50 -1.89 2.21 3.74
C ALA A 50 -2.98 2.09 4.82
N PHE A 51 -3.48 3.21 5.36
CA PHE A 51 -4.59 3.15 6.31
C PHE A 51 -5.92 2.72 5.70
N LEU A 52 -6.20 3.06 4.43
CA LEU A 52 -7.38 2.58 3.70
C LEU A 52 -7.33 1.07 3.41
N MET A 53 -6.14 0.49 3.28
CA MET A 53 -6.00 -0.95 3.12
C MET A 53 -6.40 -1.75 4.38
N VAL A 54 -6.45 -1.13 5.57
CA VAL A 54 -6.92 -1.76 6.81
C VAL A 54 -8.41 -2.14 6.73
N PRO A 55 -9.35 -1.22 6.48
CA PRO A 55 -10.76 -1.58 6.30
C PRO A 55 -10.98 -2.43 5.05
N VAL A 56 -10.19 -2.28 3.98
CA VAL A 56 -10.27 -3.20 2.82
C VAL A 56 -9.94 -4.63 3.22
N ALA A 57 -8.82 -4.85 3.92
CA ALA A 57 -8.42 -6.17 4.37
C ALA A 57 -9.43 -6.77 5.35
N TYR A 58 -9.97 -5.96 6.26
CA TYR A 58 -11.02 -6.41 7.18
C TYR A 58 -12.30 -6.79 6.43
N LEU A 59 -12.92 -5.84 5.73
CA LEU A 59 -14.26 -5.99 5.16
C LEU A 59 -14.32 -6.94 3.97
N LEU A 60 -13.21 -7.15 3.25
CA LEU A 60 -13.21 -8.01 2.06
C LEU A 60 -12.50 -9.35 2.27
N PHE A 61 -11.47 -9.42 3.13
CA PHE A 61 -10.58 -10.58 3.22
C PHE A 61 -10.57 -11.27 4.59
N TYR A 62 -11.01 -10.63 5.68
CA TYR A 62 -10.96 -11.27 7.00
C TYR A 62 -12.08 -12.30 7.21
N GLN A 63 -13.30 -11.97 6.82
CA GLN A 63 -14.46 -12.87 6.83
C GLN A 63 -15.27 -12.67 5.55
N ASP A 64 -16.20 -13.57 5.29
CA ASP A 64 -17.15 -13.41 4.19
C ASP A 64 -18.26 -12.42 4.60
N PHE A 65 -18.04 -11.13 4.37
CA PHE A 65 -19.03 -10.08 4.66
C PHE A 65 -20.02 -9.87 3.51
N GLY A 66 -21.26 -9.49 3.87
CA GLY A 66 -22.36 -9.14 2.98
C GLY A 66 -23.03 -7.81 3.36
N GLY A 67 -24.06 -7.42 2.61
CA GLY A 67 -24.90 -6.26 2.88
C GLY A 67 -24.12 -4.96 3.02
N TRP A 68 -24.45 -4.18 4.06
CA TRP A 68 -23.79 -2.90 4.32
C TRP A 68 -22.28 -3.02 4.53
N ALA A 69 -21.78 -4.12 5.12
CA ALA A 69 -20.35 -4.33 5.31
C ALA A 69 -19.62 -4.52 3.97
N LEU A 70 -20.23 -5.25 3.02
CA LEU A 70 -19.68 -5.41 1.67
C LEU A 70 -19.63 -4.08 0.92
N TRP A 71 -20.70 -3.27 1.00
CA TRP A 71 -20.72 -1.93 0.38
C TRP A 71 -19.72 -0.96 1.02
N ALA A 72 -19.51 -1.03 2.33
CA ALA A 72 -18.42 -0.30 2.99
C ALA A 72 -17.05 -0.74 2.47
N GLY A 73 -16.86 -2.03 2.19
CA GLY A 73 -15.66 -2.56 1.53
C GLY A 73 -15.47 -2.02 0.12
N VAL A 74 -16.54 -1.90 -0.67
CA VAL A 74 -16.51 -1.25 -2.00
C VAL A 74 -16.08 0.21 -1.87
N ALA A 75 -16.66 0.96 -0.94
CA ALA A 75 -16.31 2.35 -0.72
C ALA A 75 -14.83 2.51 -0.29
N ALA A 76 -14.33 1.61 0.56
CA ALA A 76 -12.93 1.60 0.96
C ALA A 76 -12.00 1.30 -0.23
N VAL A 77 -12.35 0.34 -1.09
CA VAL A 77 -11.60 0.08 -2.34
C VAL A 77 -11.61 1.29 -3.26
N ALA A 78 -12.76 1.93 -3.45
CA ALA A 78 -12.86 3.13 -4.29
C ALA A 78 -11.98 4.28 -3.75
N ALA A 79 -11.97 4.50 -2.45
CA ALA A 79 -11.10 5.50 -1.81
C ALA A 79 -9.61 5.13 -1.95
N ALA A 80 -9.26 3.84 -1.79
CA ALA A 80 -7.89 3.36 -1.95
C ALA A 80 -7.40 3.59 -3.39
N LEU A 81 -8.17 3.16 -4.40
CA LEU A 81 -7.84 3.37 -5.81
C LEU A 81 -7.80 4.85 -6.19
N GLY A 82 -8.68 5.68 -5.61
CA GLY A 82 -8.63 7.13 -5.80
C GLY A 82 -7.35 7.76 -5.24
N THR A 83 -6.89 7.30 -4.08
CA THR A 83 -5.63 7.75 -3.47
C THR A 83 -4.43 7.39 -4.36
N GLU A 84 -4.42 6.19 -4.94
CA GLU A 84 -3.36 5.76 -5.86
C GLU A 84 -3.40 6.50 -7.20
N LEU A 85 -4.57 6.85 -7.70
CA LEU A 85 -4.65 7.68 -8.90
C LEU A 85 -4.03 9.06 -8.65
N LEU A 86 -4.28 9.66 -7.47
CA LEU A 86 -3.61 10.89 -7.07
C LEU A 86 -2.09 10.70 -6.92
N ASP A 87 -1.67 9.51 -6.52
CA ASP A 87 -0.25 9.17 -6.35
C ASP A 87 0.47 9.21 -7.69
N VAL A 88 -0.08 8.52 -8.69
CA VAL A 88 0.42 8.50 -10.08
C VAL A 88 0.57 9.92 -10.63
N PHE A 89 -0.36 10.83 -10.35
CA PHE A 89 -0.26 12.22 -10.79
C PHE A 89 0.84 13.01 -10.07
N SER A 90 1.24 12.59 -8.87
CA SER A 90 2.28 13.24 -8.06
C SER A 90 3.69 12.67 -8.26
N GLU A 91 3.82 11.46 -8.79
CA GLU A 91 5.10 10.75 -8.92
C GLU A 91 6.12 11.50 -9.76
N ASN A 92 5.69 12.07 -10.90
CA ASN A 92 6.62 12.77 -11.80
C ASN A 92 7.23 14.00 -11.12
N ASP A 93 6.43 14.76 -10.37
CA ASP A 93 6.90 15.91 -9.59
C ASP A 93 7.84 15.46 -8.47
N SER A 94 7.52 14.34 -7.83
CA SER A 94 8.31 13.75 -6.74
C SER A 94 9.69 13.25 -7.18
N ARG A 95 9.87 12.96 -8.48
CA ARG A 95 11.15 12.53 -9.08
C ARG A 95 11.76 13.59 -10.00
N ALA A 96 11.22 14.81 -10.07
CA ALA A 96 11.72 15.83 -10.99
C ALA A 96 13.21 16.14 -10.80
N SER A 97 13.68 16.19 -9.55
CA SER A 97 15.10 16.39 -9.20
C SER A 97 16.00 15.18 -9.49
N LEU A 98 15.41 14.01 -9.77
CA LEU A 98 16.09 12.74 -10.03
C LEU A 98 16.17 12.39 -11.53
N GLY A 99 15.72 13.30 -12.41
CA GLY A 99 15.60 13.04 -13.84
C GLY A 99 14.31 12.31 -14.23
N GLY A 100 13.32 12.28 -13.34
CA GLY A 100 12.01 11.67 -13.56
C GLY A 100 11.90 10.24 -13.05
N LEU A 101 10.71 9.65 -13.23
CA LEU A 101 10.40 8.30 -12.78
C LEU A 101 11.19 7.25 -13.58
N SER A 102 11.87 6.35 -12.89
CA SER A 102 12.64 5.30 -13.57
C SER A 102 11.72 4.26 -14.22
N THR A 103 12.14 3.68 -15.34
CA THR A 103 11.37 2.60 -16.01
C THR A 103 11.12 1.39 -15.11
N ALA A 104 12.06 1.06 -14.21
CA ALA A 104 11.92 -0.08 -13.31
C ALA A 104 10.84 0.16 -12.24
N GLU A 105 10.81 1.35 -11.65
CA GLU A 105 9.78 1.77 -10.68
C GLU A 105 8.41 1.85 -11.36
N TYR A 106 8.34 2.48 -12.54
CA TYR A 106 7.11 2.53 -13.32
C TYR A 106 6.55 1.13 -13.65
N ALA A 107 7.41 0.22 -14.12
CA ALA A 107 7.00 -1.17 -14.39
C ALA A 107 6.50 -1.88 -13.13
N LEU A 108 7.15 -1.65 -11.98
CA LEU A 108 6.70 -2.18 -10.70
C LEU A 108 5.31 -1.65 -10.34
N HIS A 109 5.05 -0.35 -10.50
CA HIS A 109 3.75 0.27 -10.20
C HIS A 109 2.62 -0.33 -11.06
N VAL A 110 2.89 -0.56 -12.36
CA VAL A 110 1.93 -1.23 -13.24
C VAL A 110 1.61 -2.64 -12.77
N VAL A 111 2.64 -3.43 -12.43
CA VAL A 111 2.45 -4.80 -11.91
C VAL A 111 1.68 -4.79 -10.58
N LEU A 112 2.03 -3.90 -9.65
CA LEU A 112 1.34 -3.75 -8.37
C LEU A 112 -0.13 -3.40 -8.56
N THR A 113 -0.43 -2.48 -9.48
CA THR A 113 -1.80 -2.11 -9.82
C THR A 113 -2.60 -3.30 -10.36
N ILE A 114 -2.03 -4.04 -11.30
CA ILE A 114 -2.67 -5.25 -11.86
C ILE A 114 -2.94 -6.27 -10.75
N LEU A 115 -1.94 -6.56 -9.90
CA LEU A 115 -2.07 -7.57 -8.85
C LEU A 115 -3.18 -7.22 -7.86
N LYS A 116 -3.18 -5.98 -7.38
CA LYS A 116 -4.18 -5.49 -6.42
C LYS A 116 -5.59 -5.46 -7.03
N VAL A 117 -5.74 -4.89 -8.23
CA VAL A 117 -7.06 -4.81 -8.89
C VAL A 117 -7.61 -6.20 -9.19
N ALA A 118 -6.75 -7.14 -9.60
CA ALA A 118 -7.15 -8.55 -9.77
C ALA A 118 -7.61 -9.17 -8.44
N ALA A 119 -6.90 -8.92 -7.33
CA ALA A 119 -7.33 -9.38 -6.01
C ALA A 119 -8.74 -8.86 -5.64
N PHE A 120 -9.01 -7.57 -5.86
CA PHE A 120 -10.32 -6.97 -5.62
C PHE A 120 -11.40 -7.54 -6.56
N ALA A 121 -11.09 -7.69 -7.84
CA ALA A 121 -12.04 -8.24 -8.81
C ALA A 121 -12.44 -9.68 -8.45
N PHE A 122 -11.48 -10.52 -8.08
CA PHE A 122 -11.75 -11.91 -7.70
C PHE A 122 -12.56 -12.02 -6.40
N ILE A 123 -12.24 -11.21 -5.36
CA ILE A 123 -12.99 -11.27 -4.10
C ILE A 123 -14.42 -10.73 -4.25
N PHE A 124 -14.66 -9.76 -5.13
CA PHE A 124 -16.02 -9.32 -5.44
C PHE A 124 -16.76 -10.35 -6.28
N ALA A 125 -16.12 -10.93 -7.30
CA ALA A 125 -16.71 -11.95 -8.15
C ALA A 125 -17.02 -13.26 -7.40
N SER A 126 -16.35 -13.53 -6.27
CA SER A 126 -16.66 -14.69 -5.44
C SER A 126 -17.93 -14.54 -4.60
N LYS A 127 -18.49 -13.32 -4.47
CA LYS A 127 -19.66 -13.06 -3.64
C LYS A 127 -20.93 -13.57 -4.31
N PRO A 128 -21.81 -14.32 -3.59
CA PRO A 128 -23.11 -14.69 -4.13
C PRO A 128 -23.96 -13.44 -4.35
N THR A 129 -24.85 -13.45 -5.35
CA THR A 129 -25.69 -12.28 -5.68
C THR A 129 -26.47 -11.74 -4.47
N ALA A 130 -26.95 -12.62 -3.59
CA ALA A 130 -27.68 -12.24 -2.37
C ALA A 130 -26.82 -11.45 -1.35
N ALA A 131 -25.48 -11.57 -1.39
CA ALA A 131 -24.58 -10.79 -0.53
C ALA A 131 -24.65 -9.29 -0.82
N TRP A 132 -25.01 -8.90 -2.05
CA TRP A 132 -25.04 -7.50 -2.49
C TRP A 132 -26.32 -6.76 -2.08
N SER A 133 -27.35 -7.47 -1.61
CA SER A 133 -28.55 -6.84 -1.05
C SER A 133 -28.22 -6.12 0.26
N LEU A 134 -28.71 -4.90 0.45
CA LEU A 134 -28.56 -4.15 1.71
C LEU A 134 -29.21 -4.85 2.92
N SER A 135 -30.17 -5.75 2.67
CA SER A 135 -30.81 -6.58 3.69
C SER A 135 -30.06 -7.88 4.00
N SER A 136 -28.96 -8.17 3.30
CA SER A 136 -28.16 -9.37 3.53
C SER A 136 -27.51 -9.33 4.92
N PRO A 137 -27.30 -10.48 5.59
CA PRO A 137 -26.54 -10.53 6.82
C PRO A 137 -25.15 -9.89 6.66
N LEU A 138 -24.67 -9.24 7.72
CA LEU A 138 -23.35 -8.61 7.69
C LEU A 138 -22.24 -9.65 7.52
N VAL A 139 -22.35 -10.82 8.17
CA VAL A 139 -21.40 -11.93 8.09
C VAL A 139 -22.12 -13.14 7.50
N LEU A 140 -21.60 -13.65 6.38
CA LEU A 140 -22.10 -14.80 5.64
C LEU A 140 -21.33 -16.08 5.99
N GLY A 141 -20.08 -15.95 6.43
CA GLY A 141 -19.22 -17.05 6.80
C GLY A 141 -17.76 -16.64 6.98
N SER A 142 -16.88 -17.64 7.01
CA SER A 142 -15.42 -17.48 7.10
C SER A 142 -14.76 -18.00 5.82
N TYR A 143 -13.65 -17.38 5.43
CA TYR A 143 -12.75 -17.89 4.37
C TYR A 143 -11.73 -18.92 4.90
N GLY A 144 -11.86 -19.30 6.17
CA GLY A 144 -10.97 -20.22 6.86
C GLY A 144 -9.76 -19.52 7.50
N PHE A 145 -9.12 -20.25 8.42
CA PHE A 145 -8.01 -19.77 9.24
C PHE A 145 -6.86 -19.14 8.44
N MET A 146 -6.50 -19.73 7.29
CA MET A 146 -5.41 -19.19 6.46
C MET A 146 -5.78 -17.84 5.82
N GLY A 147 -7.04 -17.67 5.38
CA GLY A 147 -7.52 -16.39 4.85
C GLY A 147 -7.53 -15.30 5.93
N GLU A 148 -8.03 -15.64 7.12
CA GLU A 148 -8.03 -14.76 8.29
C GLU A 148 -6.62 -14.30 8.68
N ILE A 149 -5.63 -15.21 8.70
CA ILE A 149 -4.23 -14.88 8.95
C ILE A 149 -3.67 -13.94 7.90
N ILE A 150 -3.95 -14.19 6.61
CA ILE A 150 -3.46 -13.31 5.54
C ILE A 150 -4.06 -11.92 5.70
N ALA A 151 -5.36 -11.80 5.95
CA ALA A 151 -6.02 -10.52 6.17
C ALA A 151 -5.45 -9.79 7.39
N LEU A 152 -5.19 -10.49 8.50
CA LEU A 152 -4.53 -9.92 9.68
C LEU A 152 -3.13 -9.41 9.37
N LYS A 153 -2.33 -10.16 8.61
CA LYS A 153 -1.00 -9.72 8.17
C LYS A 153 -1.08 -8.45 7.32
N VAL A 154 -2.05 -8.37 6.41
CA VAL A 154 -2.27 -7.16 5.60
C VAL A 154 -2.63 -5.99 6.50
N MET A 155 -3.61 -6.14 7.41
CA MET A 155 -4.00 -5.07 8.32
C MET A 155 -2.81 -4.57 9.17
N ILE A 156 -2.06 -5.48 9.78
CA ILE A 156 -0.89 -5.11 10.61
C ILE A 156 0.19 -4.43 9.76
N GLY A 157 0.51 -5.00 8.60
CA GLY A 157 1.49 -4.43 7.68
C GLY A 157 1.08 -3.05 7.19
N SER A 158 -0.18 -2.87 6.81
CA SER A 158 -0.78 -1.60 6.42
C SER A 158 -0.71 -0.55 7.52
N ILE A 159 -1.01 -0.90 8.77
CA ILE A 159 -0.85 0.00 9.92
C ILE A 159 0.62 0.40 10.08
N ALA A 160 1.54 -0.57 10.02
CA ALA A 160 2.97 -0.32 10.17
C ALA A 160 3.51 0.61 9.06
N VAL A 161 3.12 0.39 7.80
CA VAL A 161 3.50 1.23 6.66
C VAL A 161 2.88 2.63 6.77
N GLY A 162 1.60 2.74 7.17
CA GLY A 162 0.95 4.02 7.40
C GLY A 162 1.67 4.85 8.48
N ILE A 163 2.01 4.22 9.60
CA ILE A 163 2.81 4.85 10.67
C ILE A 163 4.19 5.23 10.16
N LEU A 164 4.86 4.36 9.40
CA LEU A 164 6.17 4.65 8.83
C LEU A 164 6.14 5.91 7.97
N HIS A 165 5.19 6.04 7.05
CA HIS A 165 5.04 7.25 6.25
C HIS A 165 4.68 8.48 7.07
N LEU A 166 3.82 8.34 8.09
CA LEU A 166 3.52 9.43 9.02
C LEU A 166 4.79 9.92 9.74
N VAL A 167 5.62 9.00 10.22
CA VAL A 167 6.89 9.29 10.89
C VAL A 167 7.88 9.95 9.92
N LEU A 168 7.99 9.47 8.69
CA LEU A 168 8.87 10.02 7.64
C LEU A 168 8.44 11.42 7.18
N LEU A 169 7.20 11.84 7.43
CA LEU A 169 6.77 13.22 7.19
C LEU A 169 7.37 14.21 8.20
N ASP A 170 7.85 13.76 9.36
CA ASP A 170 8.54 14.62 10.32
C ASP A 170 9.93 15.00 9.81
N ARG A 171 10.18 16.31 9.68
CA ARG A 171 11.42 16.87 9.14
C ARG A 171 12.66 16.52 9.97
N ARG A 172 12.52 16.32 11.28
CA ARG A 172 13.63 15.97 12.16
C ARG A 172 14.09 14.56 11.87
N ILE A 173 13.14 13.64 11.70
CA ILE A 173 13.42 12.22 11.45
C ILE A 173 13.94 12.02 10.03
N ALA A 174 13.35 12.70 9.04
CA ALA A 174 13.89 12.72 7.68
C ALA A 174 15.36 13.18 7.63
N ALA A 175 15.76 14.13 8.48
CA ALA A 175 17.13 14.63 8.55
C ALA A 175 18.13 13.71 9.30
N LEU A 176 17.66 12.77 10.15
CA LEU A 176 18.52 11.87 10.92
C LEU A 176 19.30 10.88 10.05
N SER A 177 18.83 10.62 8.83
CA SER A 177 19.50 9.77 7.82
C SER A 177 20.84 10.36 7.36
N CYS A 178 21.00 11.69 7.35
CA CYS A 178 22.27 12.34 6.96
C CYS A 178 23.24 12.50 8.15
N LYS A 179 22.73 12.85 9.34
CA LYS A 179 23.59 13.16 10.51
C LYS A 179 24.16 11.94 11.23
N SER A 180 23.38 10.87 11.38
CA SER A 180 23.83 9.73 12.21
C SER A 180 24.90 8.87 11.55
N LEU A 181 24.93 8.80 10.21
CA LEU A 181 25.99 8.09 9.47
C LEU A 181 27.32 8.85 9.48
N SER A 182 27.32 10.19 9.42
CA SER A 182 28.54 11.00 9.50
C SER A 182 29.17 11.06 10.90
N GLU A 183 28.38 10.81 11.95
CA GLU A 183 28.88 10.74 13.33
C GLU A 183 29.43 9.35 13.68
N ILE A 184 29.01 8.30 12.96
CA ILE A 184 29.47 6.92 13.14
C ILE A 184 30.64 6.57 12.22
N VAL A 185 30.72 7.20 11.04
CA VAL A 185 31.76 6.96 10.03
C VAL A 185 32.48 8.28 9.79
N ASP A 186 33.79 8.33 10.09
CA ASP A 186 34.69 9.45 9.79
C ASP A 186 34.64 9.69 8.26
N CYS A 187 33.74 10.57 7.81
CA CYS A 187 33.54 10.96 6.42
C CYS A 187 34.75 11.79 5.94
N LYS A 188 35.93 11.15 5.85
CA LYS A 188 37.10 11.68 5.15
C LYS A 188 37.09 11.17 3.72
N GLY A 189 36.53 11.96 2.81
CA GLY A 189 36.85 11.86 1.39
C GLY A 189 35.69 11.63 0.41
N PHE A 190 34.45 11.43 0.87
CA PHE A 190 33.29 11.38 -0.02
C PHE A 190 32.17 12.26 0.53
N SER A 191 31.58 13.07 -0.35
CA SER A 191 30.48 14.00 -0.07
C SER A 191 29.28 13.26 0.54
N CYS A 192 29.19 13.24 1.88
CA CYS A 192 28.18 12.46 2.57
C CYS A 192 26.77 13.06 2.42
N CYS A 193 26.64 14.36 2.13
CA CYS A 193 25.37 15.04 1.87
C CYS A 193 25.62 16.36 1.08
N GLU A 194 25.47 16.36 -0.25
CA GLU A 194 25.18 17.60 -1.00
C GLU A 194 24.01 17.34 -1.95
N PRO A 195 23.18 18.38 -2.21
CA PRO A 195 22.01 18.29 -3.08
C PRO A 195 22.35 17.95 -4.53
#